data_AF-A0A6N4TLC9-F1
#
_entry.id   AF-A0A6N4TLC9-F1
#
_cell.length_a   1.000
_cell.length_b   1.000
_cell.length_c   1.000
_cell.angle_alpha   90.00
_cell.angle_beta   90.00
_cell.angle_gamma   90.00
#
_symmetry.space_group_name_H-M   'P 1'
#
loop_
_entity.id
_entity.type
_entity.pdbx_description
1 polymer ?
#
loop_
_entity_poly.entity_id
_entity_poly.type
_entity_poly.pdbx_seq_one_letter_code
_entity_poly.pdbx_strand_id
1 'polypeptide(L)'
;MIPVRTIRDLEEEIASRKSSKVIGFMIAPYNREEVKRIVDQYYKEWHFLRGENFDLFWLAYGEYGIDESPNQIILELAGKNEELIYFDLELFQRELREFNEKVEFKATSDFELILFDSYKGKINYRKHFRIEFDEYSKENIGLINKIINAIVDNVSDNKTIQEIKKKVKIEIGKSKLKKIKISDLISVFGLFGG
;
A
#
# COMPACT_ATOMS: atom_id res chain seq x y z
N MET A 1 -19.18 -0.80 2.04
CA MET A 1 -19.00 -0.08 0.79
C MET A 1 -17.61 0.51 0.77
N ILE A 2 -16.70 -0.14 0.03
CA ILE A 2 -15.32 0.28 -0.15
C ILE A 2 -15.25 0.92 -1.54
N PRO A 3 -15.50 2.25 -1.68
CA PRO A 3 -15.53 2.85 -3.00
C PRO A 3 -14.15 2.78 -3.66
N VAL A 4 -14.11 2.55 -4.97
CA VAL A 4 -12.90 2.79 -5.74
C VAL A 4 -12.44 4.24 -5.53
N ARG A 5 -11.14 4.43 -5.38
CA ARG A 5 -10.53 5.74 -5.18
C ARG A 5 -9.36 5.89 -6.14
N THR A 6 -9.24 7.08 -6.70
CA THR A 6 -8.04 7.55 -7.39
C THR A 6 -7.04 8.13 -6.39
N ILE A 7 -5.81 8.38 -6.82
CA ILE A 7 -4.80 9.08 -6.02
C ILE A 7 -5.30 10.46 -5.62
N ARG A 8 -6.06 11.13 -6.48
CA ARG A 8 -6.63 12.46 -6.21
C ARG A 8 -7.68 12.40 -5.11
N ASP A 9 -8.59 11.43 -5.16
CA ASP A 9 -9.61 11.25 -4.11
C ASP A 9 -8.96 11.02 -2.74
N LEU A 10 -7.85 10.26 -2.71
CA LEU A 10 -7.06 10.03 -1.51
C LEU A 10 -6.38 11.33 -1.02
N GLU A 11 -5.75 12.10 -1.90
CA GLU A 11 -5.11 13.37 -1.55
C GLU A 11 -6.11 14.40 -1.01
N GLU A 12 -7.29 14.52 -1.63
CA GLU A 12 -8.37 15.40 -1.17
C GLU A 12 -8.86 15.02 0.22
N GLU A 13 -9.02 13.72 0.46
CA GLU A 13 -9.39 13.24 1.79
C GLU A 13 -8.29 13.54 2.82
N ILE A 14 -7.03 13.27 2.48
CA ILE A 14 -5.91 13.57 3.37
C ILE A 14 -5.83 15.07 3.66
N ALA A 15 -6.09 15.93 2.68
CA ALA A 15 -6.12 17.38 2.85
C ALA A 15 -7.18 17.86 3.83
N SER A 16 -8.32 17.16 3.91
CA SER A 16 -9.37 17.47 4.89
C SER A 16 -8.96 17.15 6.34
N ARG A 17 -7.91 16.36 6.53
CA ARG A 17 -7.47 15.88 7.84
C ARG A 17 -6.35 16.76 8.39
N LYS A 18 -6.44 17.11 9.68
CA LYS A 18 -5.46 17.95 10.38
C LYS A 18 -4.30 17.16 11.00
N SER A 19 -4.38 15.83 11.05
CA SER A 19 -3.39 14.96 11.70
C SER A 19 -2.32 14.44 10.72
N SER A 20 -1.13 14.20 11.26
CA SER A 20 -0.05 13.48 10.55
C SER A 20 -0.34 11.99 10.60
N LYS A 21 -0.19 11.29 9.48
CA LYS A 21 -0.44 9.85 9.35
C LYS A 21 0.59 9.18 8.46
N VAL A 22 0.72 7.87 8.62
CA VAL A 22 1.40 7.03 7.63
C VAL A 22 0.39 6.60 6.57
N ILE A 23 0.73 6.82 5.30
CA ILE A 23 -0.11 6.45 4.16
C ILE A 23 0.60 5.32 3.41
N GLY A 24 -0.05 4.16 3.32
CA GLY A 24 0.39 3.02 2.54
C GLY A 24 -0.28 3.00 1.17
N PHE A 25 0.52 2.87 0.12
CA PHE A 25 0.07 2.55 -1.23
C PHE A 25 0.40 1.09 -1.51
N MET A 26 -0.63 0.27 -1.69
CA MET A 26 -0.51 -1.12 -2.08
C MET A 26 -0.66 -1.23 -3.60
N ILE A 27 0.45 -1.58 -4.26
CA ILE A 27 0.53 -1.81 -5.70
C ILE A 27 0.53 -3.32 -5.90
N ALA A 28 -0.61 -3.85 -6.32
CA ALA A 28 -0.82 -5.29 -6.37
C ALA A 28 -1.78 -5.58 -7.53
N PRO A 29 -1.32 -5.87 -8.76
CA PRO A 29 -2.25 -6.10 -9.85
C PRO A 29 -2.94 -7.48 -9.72
N TYR A 30 -4.27 -7.48 -9.63
CA TYR A 30 -5.06 -8.68 -9.34
C TYR A 30 -5.00 -9.76 -10.43
N ASN A 31 -4.66 -9.37 -11.68
CA ASN A 31 -4.53 -10.28 -12.81
C ASN A 31 -3.29 -11.20 -12.73
N ARG A 32 -2.49 -11.12 -11.67
CA ARG A 32 -1.44 -12.08 -11.34
C ARG A 32 -1.98 -13.12 -10.35
N GLU A 33 -1.87 -14.41 -10.69
CA GLU A 33 -2.43 -15.51 -9.89
C GLU A 33 -1.94 -15.47 -8.43
N GLU A 34 -0.70 -15.06 -8.23
CA GLU A 34 -0.10 -15.03 -6.92
C GLU A 34 -0.63 -13.89 -6.05
N VAL A 35 -0.87 -12.72 -6.66
CA VAL A 35 -1.47 -11.56 -5.99
C VAL A 35 -2.91 -11.87 -5.62
N LYS A 36 -3.65 -12.54 -6.52
CA LYS A 36 -5.03 -12.96 -6.32
C LYS A 36 -5.22 -13.68 -4.98
N ARG A 37 -4.38 -14.67 -4.67
CA ARG A 37 -4.46 -15.44 -3.42
C ARG A 37 -4.36 -14.58 -2.15
N ILE A 38 -3.53 -13.54 -2.19
CA ILE A 38 -3.29 -12.64 -1.05
C ILE A 38 -4.44 -11.66 -0.90
N VAL A 39 -4.85 -11.06 -2.02
CA VAL A 39 -5.99 -10.14 -2.08
C VAL A 39 -7.26 -10.83 -1.64
N ASP A 40 -7.56 -12.01 -2.18
CA ASP A 40 -8.75 -12.79 -1.83
C ASP A 40 -8.80 -13.08 -0.33
N GLN A 41 -7.65 -13.37 0.28
CA GLN A 41 -7.58 -13.67 1.71
C GLN A 41 -7.65 -12.44 2.61
N TYR A 42 -6.99 -11.33 2.24
CA TYR A 42 -6.71 -10.23 3.18
C TYR A 42 -7.24 -8.86 2.79
N TYR A 43 -7.76 -8.67 1.57
CA TYR A 43 -8.20 -7.34 1.11
C TYR A 43 -9.18 -6.67 2.09
N LYS A 44 -10.23 -7.38 2.52
CA LYS A 44 -11.21 -6.84 3.48
C LYS A 44 -10.55 -6.51 4.81
N GLU A 45 -9.81 -7.45 5.39
CA GLU A 45 -9.11 -7.27 6.67
C GLU A 45 -8.20 -6.05 6.64
N TRP A 46 -7.36 -5.93 5.61
CA TRP A 46 -6.41 -4.84 5.50
C TRP A 46 -7.05 -3.51 5.15
N HIS A 47 -8.18 -3.51 4.43
CA HIS A 47 -8.94 -2.29 4.19
C HIS A 47 -9.46 -1.67 5.49
N PHE A 48 -9.85 -2.49 6.47
CA PHE A 48 -10.31 -2.02 7.78
C PHE A 48 -9.19 -1.47 8.68
N LEU A 49 -7.92 -1.62 8.30
CA LEU A 49 -6.79 -1.03 9.03
C LEU A 49 -6.73 0.50 8.93
N ARG A 50 -7.61 1.09 8.11
CA ARG A 50 -7.77 2.52 7.97
C ARG A 50 -8.27 3.15 9.27
N GLY A 51 -7.54 4.13 9.78
CA GLY A 51 -7.86 4.72 11.09
C GLY A 51 -7.14 6.04 11.36
N GLU A 52 -6.97 6.35 12.65
CA GLU A 52 -6.43 7.64 13.09
C GLU A 52 -4.99 7.86 12.62
N ASN A 53 -4.16 6.81 12.59
CA ASN A 53 -2.73 6.94 12.36
C ASN A 53 -2.23 6.29 11.04
N PHE A 54 -3.00 5.36 10.47
CA PHE A 54 -2.64 4.61 9.26
C PHE A 54 -3.80 4.61 8.25
N ASP A 55 -3.49 4.81 6.96
CA ASP A 55 -4.41 4.47 5.87
C ASP A 55 -3.69 3.58 4.86
N LEU A 56 -4.31 2.46 4.50
CA LEU A 56 -3.84 1.61 3.42
C LEU A 56 -4.74 1.76 2.19
N PHE A 57 -4.18 2.33 1.14
CA PHE A 57 -4.83 2.53 -0.14
C PHE A 57 -4.38 1.48 -1.15
N TRP A 58 -5.34 0.76 -1.72
CA TRP A 58 -5.12 -0.25 -2.76
C TRP A 58 -5.40 0.34 -4.12
N LEU A 59 -4.41 0.37 -5.01
CA LEU A 59 -4.52 1.01 -6.32
C LEU A 59 -5.55 0.30 -7.20
N ALA A 60 -6.57 1.04 -7.66
CA ALA A 60 -7.64 0.56 -8.56
C ALA A 60 -8.51 -0.59 -8.02
N TYR A 61 -8.55 -0.75 -6.70
CA TYR A 61 -9.48 -1.65 -6.03
C TYR A 61 -10.65 -0.88 -5.43
N GLY A 62 -11.83 -1.49 -5.49
CA GLY A 62 -13.01 -1.00 -4.80
C GLY A 62 -14.29 -1.37 -5.55
N GLU A 63 -15.41 -0.90 -5.02
CA GLU A 63 -16.69 -0.93 -5.68
C GLU A 63 -16.71 0.14 -6.77
N TYR A 64 -17.07 -0.29 -7.97
CA TYR A 64 -17.35 0.59 -9.09
C TYR A 64 -18.87 0.77 -9.13
N GLY A 65 -19.33 1.96 -9.51
CA GLY A 65 -20.74 2.17 -9.77
C GLY A 65 -21.25 1.32 -10.94
N ILE A 66 -22.44 1.63 -11.45
CA ILE A 66 -23.12 0.90 -12.54
C ILE A 66 -22.30 0.89 -13.86
N ASP A 67 -21.24 1.70 -13.97
CA ASP A 67 -20.36 1.74 -15.13
C ASP A 67 -19.36 0.58 -15.13
N GLU A 68 -19.78 -0.56 -15.69
CA GLU A 68 -18.94 -1.71 -15.94
C GLU A 68 -17.92 -1.41 -17.06
N SER A 69 -16.64 -1.46 -16.73
CA SER A 69 -15.51 -1.42 -17.68
C SER A 69 -15.14 -2.86 -18.05
N PRO A 70 -14.81 -3.17 -19.32
CA PRO A 70 -14.39 -4.52 -19.72
C PRO A 70 -13.07 -4.95 -19.06
N ASN A 71 -12.36 -4.02 -18.42
CA ASN A 71 -11.11 -4.25 -17.71
C ASN A 71 -11.31 -4.50 -16.21
N GLN A 72 -12.55 -4.52 -15.73
CA GLN A 72 -12.90 -4.85 -14.34
C GLN A 72 -12.87 -6.36 -14.11
N ILE A 73 -12.24 -6.76 -13.01
CA ILE A 73 -12.16 -8.13 -12.53
C ILE A 73 -12.84 -8.19 -11.17
N ILE A 74 -13.90 -8.98 -11.04
CA ILE A 74 -14.56 -9.24 -9.74
C ILE A 74 -13.60 -10.01 -8.85
N LEU A 75 -13.42 -9.56 -7.61
CA LEU A 75 -12.58 -10.27 -6.64
C LEU A 75 -13.29 -11.51 -6.09
N GLU A 76 -12.52 -12.59 -5.89
CA GLU A 76 -12.92 -13.85 -5.26
C GLU A 76 -12.60 -13.84 -3.75
N LEU A 77 -13.04 -12.79 -3.07
CA LEU A 77 -12.76 -12.57 -1.65
C LEU A 77 -13.21 -13.77 -0.79
N ALA A 78 -12.41 -14.11 0.23
CA ALA A 78 -12.75 -15.14 1.21
C ALA A 78 -14.10 -14.81 1.87
N GLY A 79 -15.10 -15.66 1.62
CA GLY A 79 -16.50 -15.41 1.95
C GLY A 79 -17.32 -14.99 0.73
N LYS A 80 -18.39 -14.20 0.94
CA LYS A 80 -19.17 -13.61 -0.17
C LYS A 80 -18.67 -12.20 -0.50
N ASN A 81 -18.50 -11.91 -1.78
CA ASN A 81 -18.25 -10.55 -2.28
C ASN A 81 -19.59 -9.80 -2.47
N GLU A 82 -20.36 -9.64 -1.39
CA GLU A 82 -21.67 -8.97 -1.42
C GLU A 82 -21.56 -7.47 -1.76
N GLU A 83 -20.38 -6.89 -1.54
CA GLU A 83 -20.06 -5.51 -1.84
C GLU A 83 -19.62 -5.30 -3.31
N LEU A 84 -19.56 -6.37 -4.12
CA LEU A 84 -19.11 -6.32 -5.51
C LEU A 84 -17.81 -5.50 -5.63
N ILE A 85 -16.77 -5.94 -4.94
CA ILE A 85 -15.45 -5.32 -5.08
C ILE A 85 -14.79 -5.81 -6.36
N TYR A 86 -14.24 -4.89 -7.13
CA TYR A 86 -13.51 -5.14 -8.35
C TYR A 86 -12.08 -4.60 -8.29
N PHE A 87 -11.25 -5.10 -9.21
CA PHE A 87 -9.98 -4.51 -9.64
C PHE A 87 -10.12 -4.08 -11.10
N ASP A 88 -9.75 -2.85 -11.44
CA ASP A 88 -9.74 -2.39 -12.85
C ASP A 88 -8.31 -2.23 -13.35
N LEU A 89 -7.96 -3.00 -14.39
CA LEU A 89 -6.61 -3.01 -14.95
C LEU A 89 -6.25 -1.70 -15.67
N GLU A 90 -7.19 -1.06 -16.35
CA GLU A 90 -6.96 0.19 -17.06
C GLU A 90 -6.75 1.34 -16.07
N LEU A 91 -7.61 1.40 -15.05
CA LEU A 91 -7.45 2.33 -13.94
C LEU A 91 -6.12 2.09 -13.24
N PHE A 92 -5.75 0.83 -12.95
CA PHE A 92 -4.48 0.51 -12.32
C PHE A 92 -3.29 1.08 -13.10
N GLN A 93 -3.26 0.89 -14.41
CA GLN A 93 -2.18 1.43 -15.25
C GLN A 93 -2.16 2.96 -15.25
N ARG A 94 -3.33 3.60 -15.26
CA ARG A 94 -3.44 5.06 -15.21
C ARG A 94 -2.94 5.62 -13.88
N GLU A 95 -3.44 5.09 -12.76
CA GLU A 95 -3.05 5.52 -11.43
C GLU A 95 -1.59 5.19 -11.13
N LEU A 96 -1.05 4.08 -11.63
CA LEU A 96 0.38 3.77 -11.50
C LEU A 96 1.26 4.76 -12.28
N ARG A 97 0.81 5.26 -13.43
CA ARG A 97 1.50 6.35 -14.15
C ARG A 97 1.46 7.64 -13.34
N GLU A 98 0.29 8.05 -12.86
CA GLU A 98 0.13 9.26 -12.02
C GLU A 98 0.95 9.15 -10.71
N PHE A 99 1.00 7.98 -10.10
CA PHE A 99 1.85 7.71 -8.94
C PHE A 99 3.33 7.95 -9.27
N ASN A 100 3.81 7.37 -10.37
CA ASN A 100 5.20 7.48 -10.79
C ASN A 100 5.61 8.91 -11.18
N GLU A 101 4.67 9.79 -11.52
CA GLU A 101 4.93 11.23 -11.74
C GLU A 101 5.16 12.00 -10.42
N LYS A 102 4.67 11.47 -9.30
CA LYS A 102 4.75 12.11 -7.97
C LYS A 102 5.97 11.69 -7.15
N VAL A 103 6.57 10.54 -7.47
CA VAL A 103 7.71 9.97 -6.73
C VAL A 103 9.02 10.10 -7.49
N GLU A 104 10.14 10.13 -6.76
CA GLU A 104 11.50 10.22 -7.34
C GLU A 104 12.08 8.84 -7.73
N PHE A 105 11.29 7.78 -7.61
CA PHE A 105 11.64 6.41 -8.00
C PHE A 105 10.57 5.85 -8.95
N LYS A 106 10.84 4.69 -9.54
CA LYS A 106 9.84 3.99 -10.38
C LYS A 106 9.25 2.82 -9.61
N ALA A 107 7.97 2.92 -9.26
CA ALA A 107 7.15 1.77 -8.87
C ALA A 107 6.86 0.91 -10.10
N THR A 108 7.00 -0.40 -9.95
CA THR A 108 6.65 -1.36 -11.00
C THR A 108 5.24 -1.87 -10.78
N SER A 109 4.75 -2.71 -11.70
CA SER A 109 3.51 -3.46 -11.49
C SER A 109 3.73 -4.72 -10.63
N ASP A 110 4.84 -4.83 -9.90
CA ASP A 110 5.07 -5.96 -9.01
C ASP A 110 4.33 -5.74 -7.69
N PHE A 111 4.20 -6.79 -6.87
CA PHE A 111 3.52 -6.64 -5.59
C PHE A 111 4.40 -5.86 -4.62
N GLU A 112 4.01 -4.61 -4.36
CA GLU A 112 4.77 -3.68 -3.54
C GLU A 112 3.86 -2.94 -2.56
N LEU A 113 4.38 -2.73 -1.35
CA LEU A 113 3.82 -1.77 -0.39
C LEU A 113 4.77 -0.60 -0.25
N ILE A 114 4.25 0.61 -0.42
CA ILE A 114 5.02 1.84 -0.28
C ILE A 114 4.38 2.69 0.81
N LEU A 115 5.16 3.05 1.81
CA LEU A 115 4.70 3.84 2.95
C LEU A 115 5.25 5.26 2.84
N PHE A 116 4.42 6.25 3.17
CA PHE A 116 4.76 7.66 3.17
C PHE A 116 4.35 8.31 4.49
N ASP A 117 5.11 9.31 4.93
CA ASP A 117 4.62 10.24 5.95
C ASP A 117 3.66 11.25 5.32
N SER A 118 2.64 11.66 6.06
CA SER A 118 1.82 12.83 5.74
C SER A 118 1.91 13.88 6.85
N TYR A 119 1.89 15.15 6.47
CA TYR A 119 1.95 16.29 7.39
C TYR A 119 1.06 17.42 6.90
N LYS A 120 0.22 17.97 7.81
CA LYS A 120 -0.75 19.05 7.50
C LYS A 120 -1.59 18.76 6.25
N GLY A 121 -2.13 17.55 6.17
CA GLY A 121 -2.99 17.13 5.07
C GLY A 121 -2.29 16.98 3.73
N LYS A 122 -0.97 16.75 3.71
CA LYS A 122 -0.22 16.48 2.47
C LYS A 122 0.66 15.25 2.62
N ILE A 123 0.66 14.39 1.60
CA ILE A 123 1.58 13.26 1.50
C ILE A 123 2.98 13.78 1.17
N ASN A 124 4.00 13.32 1.90
CA ASN A 124 5.39 13.60 1.60
C ASN A 124 5.99 12.48 0.74
N TYR A 125 5.85 12.61 -0.58
CA TYR A 125 6.36 11.63 -1.55
C TYR A 125 7.88 11.41 -1.51
N ARG A 126 8.64 12.33 -0.91
CA ARG A 126 10.10 12.18 -0.73
C ARG A 126 10.48 11.28 0.45
N LYS A 127 9.66 11.26 1.51
CA LYS A 127 9.95 10.50 2.73
C LYS A 127 9.13 9.22 2.74
N HIS A 128 9.71 8.19 2.14
CA HIS A 128 9.06 6.90 1.96
C HIS A 128 9.99 5.73 2.28
N PHE A 129 9.41 4.56 2.49
CA PHE A 129 10.11 3.29 2.27
C PHE A 129 9.20 2.30 1.58
N ARG A 130 9.82 1.37 0.85
CA ARG A 130 9.15 0.39 0.02
C ARG A 130 9.44 -1.02 0.54
N ILE A 131 8.47 -1.89 0.40
CA ILE A 131 8.57 -3.31 0.67
C ILE A 131 8.15 -4.00 -0.63
N GLU A 132 9.13 -4.60 -1.30
CA GLU A 132 8.92 -5.45 -2.47
C GLU A 132 8.73 -6.88 -1.97
N PHE A 133 7.59 -7.46 -2.31
CA PHE A 133 7.30 -8.85 -2.00
C PHE A 133 7.75 -9.68 -3.22
N ASP A 134 9.02 -10.10 -3.26
CA ASP A 134 9.55 -10.97 -4.33
C ASP A 134 9.21 -12.44 -4.00
N GLU A 135 8.49 -13.11 -4.89
CA GLU A 135 7.97 -14.50 -4.80
C GLU A 135 6.90 -14.80 -3.72
N TYR A 136 5.87 -15.53 -4.14
CA TYR A 136 4.62 -15.70 -3.37
C TYR A 136 4.29 -17.19 -3.17
N SER A 137 4.97 -17.86 -2.24
CA SER A 137 4.54 -19.18 -1.78
C SER A 137 3.48 -19.05 -0.67
N LYS A 138 2.70 -20.11 -0.40
CA LYS A 138 1.79 -20.16 0.78
C LYS A 138 2.52 -19.81 2.09
N GLU A 139 3.79 -20.14 2.19
CA GLU A 139 4.64 -19.84 3.36
C GLU A 139 4.92 -18.33 3.50
N ASN A 140 4.93 -17.59 2.38
CA ASN A 140 5.14 -16.14 2.35
C ASN A 140 3.86 -15.35 2.66
N ILE A 141 2.67 -15.89 2.35
CA ILE A 141 1.37 -15.22 2.57
C ILE A 141 1.18 -14.83 4.05
N GLY A 142 1.34 -15.80 4.97
CA GLY A 142 1.16 -15.54 6.41
C GLY A 142 2.18 -14.55 6.98
N LEU A 143 3.31 -14.40 6.33
CA LEU A 143 4.35 -13.45 6.71
C LEU A 143 4.07 -12.05 6.17
N ILE A 144 3.57 -11.90 4.94
CA ILE A 144 3.14 -10.60 4.43
C ILE A 144 2.12 -10.01 5.40
N ASN A 145 1.17 -10.83 5.89
CA ASN A 145 0.25 -10.41 6.94
C ASN A 145 0.96 -9.98 8.24
N LYS A 146 1.99 -10.72 8.69
CA LYS A 146 2.80 -10.30 9.85
C LYS A 146 3.50 -8.96 9.63
N ILE A 147 3.97 -8.67 8.43
CA ILE A 147 4.61 -7.39 8.09
C ILE A 147 3.58 -6.26 8.13
N ILE A 148 2.41 -6.46 7.55
CA ILE A 148 1.30 -5.49 7.61
C ILE A 148 0.91 -5.21 9.06
N ASN A 149 0.72 -6.24 9.88
CA ASN A 149 0.40 -6.07 11.30
C ASN A 149 1.52 -5.37 12.07
N ALA A 150 2.79 -5.69 11.79
CA ALA A 150 3.92 -4.97 12.38
C ALA A 150 3.92 -3.49 12.00
N ILE A 151 3.50 -3.12 10.78
CA ILE A 151 3.34 -1.71 10.40
C ILE A 151 2.22 -1.07 11.24
N VAL A 152 1.04 -1.68 11.28
CA VAL A 152 -0.13 -1.19 12.03
C VAL A 152 0.18 -0.96 13.50
N ASP A 153 0.81 -1.93 14.16
CA ASP A 153 1.20 -1.85 15.57
C ASP A 153 2.14 -0.68 15.83
N ASN A 154 3.06 -0.40 14.91
CA ASN A 154 4.03 0.69 15.09
C ASN A 154 3.49 2.06 14.69
N VAL A 155 2.53 2.13 13.78
CA VAL A 155 1.86 3.40 13.43
C VAL A 155 0.96 3.88 14.57
N SER A 156 0.38 2.96 15.34
CA SER A 156 -0.44 3.27 16.52
C SER A 156 0.33 3.98 17.64
N ASP A 157 1.66 3.88 17.65
CA ASP A 157 2.55 4.47 18.68
C ASP A 157 3.07 5.87 18.31
N ASN A 158 2.50 6.58 17.32
CA ASN A 158 3.00 7.87 16.80
C ASN A 158 4.46 7.83 16.32
N LYS A 159 4.95 6.65 15.93
CA LYS A 159 6.32 6.49 15.43
C LYS A 159 6.47 7.10 14.05
N THR A 160 7.64 7.68 13.80
CA THR A 160 8.04 8.15 12.48
C THR A 160 8.18 6.99 11.50
N ILE A 161 8.02 7.25 10.21
CA ILE A 161 8.24 6.25 9.17
C ILE A 161 9.65 5.60 9.21
N GLN A 162 10.66 6.31 9.71
CA GLN A 162 12.01 5.78 9.93
C GLN A 162 12.05 4.69 11.02
N GLU A 163 11.32 4.91 12.11
CA GLU A 163 11.21 3.94 13.20
C GLU A 163 10.40 2.71 12.78
N ILE A 164 9.31 2.92 12.03
CA ILE A 164 8.52 1.83 11.44
C ILE A 164 9.42 0.98 10.54
N LYS A 165 10.18 1.61 9.61
CA LYS A 165 11.13 0.89 8.76
C LYS A 165 12.12 0.05 9.56
N LYS A 166 12.68 0.59 10.65
CA LYS A 166 13.64 -0.13 11.49
C LYS A 166 13.00 -1.37 12.14
N LYS A 167 11.76 -1.25 12.61
CA LYS A 167 11.02 -2.37 13.22
C LYS A 167 10.64 -3.43 12.20
N VAL A 168 10.13 -3.04 11.04
CA VAL A 168 9.82 -3.96 9.94
C VAL A 168 11.07 -4.70 9.46
N LYS A 169 12.22 -4.02 9.36
CA LYS A 169 13.52 -4.68 9.07
C LYS A 169 13.90 -5.74 10.09
N ILE A 170 13.67 -5.49 11.38
CA ILE A 170 13.96 -6.46 12.44
C ILE A 170 13.04 -7.68 12.31
N GLU A 171 11.75 -7.49 12.05
CA GLU A 171 10.81 -8.59 11.86
C GLU A 171 11.17 -9.43 10.63
N ILE A 172 11.49 -8.79 9.50
CA ILE A 172 11.96 -9.49 8.30
C ILE A 172 13.27 -10.25 8.56
N GLY A 173 14.22 -9.67 9.30
CA GLY A 173 15.49 -10.32 9.63
C GLY A 173 15.37 -11.51 10.60
N LYS A 174 14.35 -11.51 11.47
CA LYS A 174 14.04 -12.66 12.34
C LYS A 174 13.42 -13.81 11.55
N SER A 175 12.63 -13.50 10.54
CA SER A 175 12.12 -14.50 9.60
C SER A 175 13.23 -14.93 8.64
N LYS A 176 13.32 -16.22 8.29
CA LYS A 176 14.36 -16.80 7.40
C LYS A 176 14.21 -16.38 5.93
N LEU A 177 13.83 -15.14 5.67
CA LEU A 177 13.43 -14.66 4.37
C LEU A 177 14.61 -14.16 3.58
N LYS A 178 14.84 -14.82 2.44
CA LYS A 178 15.83 -14.35 1.47
C LYS A 178 15.22 -13.42 0.41
N LYS A 179 13.90 -13.21 0.40
CA LYS A 179 13.18 -12.66 -0.78
C LYS A 179 12.19 -11.52 -0.52
N ILE A 180 12.16 -10.91 0.68
CA ILE A 180 11.51 -9.59 0.85
C ILE A 180 12.59 -8.53 0.81
N LYS A 181 12.45 -7.55 -0.09
CA LYS A 181 13.38 -6.43 -0.18
C LYS A 181 12.74 -5.20 0.41
N ILE A 182 13.50 -4.48 1.24
CA ILE A 182 13.10 -3.17 1.74
C ILE A 182 14.03 -2.13 1.16
N SER A 183 13.47 -1.24 0.35
CA SER A 183 14.18 -0.13 -0.27
C SER A 183 13.76 1.23 0.33
N ASP A 184 14.74 2.12 0.35
CA ASP A 184 14.74 3.57 0.57
C ASP A 184 14.16 4.26 1.82
N LEU A 185 14.94 5.29 2.20
CA LEU A 185 14.65 6.49 2.96
C LEU A 185 15.90 7.35 2.65
N ILE A 186 15.92 8.02 1.49
CA ILE A 186 17.01 8.93 1.13
C ILE A 186 16.79 10.22 1.91
N SER A 187 17.54 10.43 2.99
CA SER A 187 17.72 11.78 3.51
C SER A 187 18.74 12.46 2.61
N VAL A 188 18.29 13.35 1.72
CA VAL A 188 19.19 14.41 1.25
C VAL A 188 19.47 15.27 2.48
N PHE A 189 20.42 14.86 3.30
CA PHE A 189 21.16 15.81 4.09
C PHE A 189 21.84 16.69 3.06
N GLY A 190 21.39 17.94 2.97
CA GLY A 190 22.15 18.96 2.29
C GLY A 190 23.56 18.92 2.88
N LEU A 191 24.51 18.39 2.11
CA LEU A 191 25.89 18.82 2.13
C LEU A 191 25.89 20.31 1.75
N PHE A 192 25.50 21.17 2.69
CA PHE A 192 26.01 22.53 2.75
C PHE A 192 27.14 22.51 3.78
N GLY A 193 28.23 21.85 3.38
CA GLY A 193 29.56 22.19 3.83
C GLY A 193 30.24 22.92 2.68
N GLY A 194 30.55 24.21 2.90
CA GLY A 194 31.15 25.12 1.93
C GLY A 194 30.82 26.56 2.27
#